data_AF-A0A3Q3QA59-F1
#
_entry.id   AF-A0A3Q3QA59-F1
#
_cell.length_a   1.000
_cell.length_b   1.000
_cell.length_c   1.000
_cell.angle_alpha   90.00
_cell.angle_beta   90.00
_cell.angle_gamma   90.00
#
_symmetry.space_group_name_H-M   'P 1'
#
loop_
_entity.id
_entity.type
_entity.pdbx_description
1 polymer ?
#
loop_
_entity_poly.entity_id
_entity_poly.type
_entity_poly.pdbx_seq_one_letter_code
_entity_poly.pdbx_strand_id
1 'polypeptide(L)' 'MCLFNVPQPENLLGKPRCGNLYVEKGEECDCGLLQECEDPCCNASTCRLVPGAQCSSDGICCQDCKVRLAQHTC' A
#
# COMPACT_ATOMS: atom_id res chain seq x y z
N MET A 1 24.07 -27.28 13.28
CA MET A 1 22.71 -27.85 13.36
C MET A 1 21.72 -26.76 13.00
N CYS A 2 20.85 -27.00 12.02
CA CYS A 2 19.70 -26.14 11.72
C CYS A 2 18.43 -26.76 12.30
N LEU A 3 17.48 -25.92 12.69
CA LEU A 3 16.14 -26.34 13.08
C LEU A 3 15.30 -26.52 11.81
N PHE A 4 14.74 -27.71 11.62
CA PHE A 4 13.95 -28.07 10.42
C PHE A 4 12.46 -27.69 10.52
N ASN A 5 12.01 -27.17 11.66
CA ASN A 5 10.64 -26.70 11.87
C ASN A 5 10.46 -25.25 11.37
N VAL A 6 10.81 -25.00 10.10
CA VAL A 6 10.62 -23.70 9.48
C VAL A 6 9.11 -23.40 9.46
N PRO A 7 8.63 -22.34 10.16
CA PRO A 7 7.23 -21.96 10.09
C PRO A 7 6.86 -21.59 8.66
N GLN A 8 5.58 -21.68 8.32
CA GLN A 8 5.10 -21.15 7.03
C GLN A 8 5.58 -19.70 6.86
N PRO A 9 6.02 -19.28 5.66
CA PRO A 9 6.57 -17.94 5.43
C PRO A 9 5.64 -16.82 5.91
N GLU A 10 4.31 -17.01 5.81
CA GLU A 10 3.32 -16.04 6.31
C GLU A 10 3.42 -15.82 7.83
N ASN A 11 3.83 -16.85 8.59
CA ASN A 11 4.02 -16.75 10.04
C ASN A 11 5.38 -16.15 10.42
N LEU A 12 6.34 -16.14 9.49
CA LEU A 12 7.66 -15.52 9.69
C LEU A 12 7.66 -14.03 9.34
N LEU A 13 6.93 -13.65 8.29
CA LEU A 13 6.86 -12.27 7.77
C LEU A 13 5.94 -11.36 8.59
N GLY A 14 5.14 -11.93 9.49
CA GLY A 14 4.15 -11.20 10.26
C GLY A 14 2.85 -10.99 9.48
N LYS A 15 1.80 -10.56 10.18
CA LYS A 15 0.54 -10.18 9.53
C LYS A 15 0.69 -8.81 8.86
N PRO A 16 -0.04 -8.54 7.76
CA PRO A 16 -0.12 -7.22 7.16
C PRO A 16 -0.43 -6.12 8.20
N ARG A 17 0.25 -4.99 8.09
CA ARG A 17 0.13 -3.85 9.01
C ARG A 17 -0.04 -2.55 8.25
N CYS A 18 -1.29 -2.12 8.16
CA CYS A 18 -1.62 -0.80 7.66
C CYS A 18 -0.94 0.32 8.46
N GLY A 19 -0.32 1.25 7.72
CA GLY A 19 0.40 2.41 8.22
C GLY A 19 1.90 2.19 8.37
N ASN A 20 2.46 1.15 7.72
CA ASN A 20 3.90 0.83 7.76
C ASN A 20 4.65 1.29 6.49
N LEU A 21 4.00 2.06 5.61
CA LEU A 21 4.53 2.57 4.33
C LEU A 21 4.83 1.48 3.30
N TYR A 22 4.25 0.29 3.45
CA TYR A 22 4.44 -0.82 2.52
C TYR A 22 3.11 -1.48 2.19
N VAL A 23 2.76 -1.53 0.89
CA VAL A 23 1.50 -2.14 0.46
C VAL A 23 1.60 -3.66 0.57
N GLU A 24 0.92 -4.22 1.57
CA GLU A 24 0.89 -5.65 1.82
C GLU A 24 -0.35 -6.33 1.21
N LYS A 25 -0.41 -7.66 1.30
CA LYS A 25 -1.52 -8.44 0.76
C LYS A 25 -2.84 -8.03 1.44
N GLY A 26 -3.75 -7.47 0.65
CA GLY A 26 -5.07 -7.04 1.11
C GLY A 26 -5.20 -5.53 1.28
N GLU A 27 -4.12 -4.78 1.08
CA GLU A 27 -4.10 -3.31 1.05
C GLU A 27 -4.07 -2.83 -0.40
N GLU A 28 -4.53 -1.61 -0.63
CA GLU A 28 -4.52 -0.95 -1.95
C GLU A 28 -3.56 0.24 -1.98
N CYS A 29 -3.20 0.77 -0.81
CA CYS A 29 -2.27 1.87 -0.60
C CYS A 29 -1.82 1.84 0.87
N ASP A 30 -0.64 2.36 1.17
CA ASP A 30 -0.18 2.61 2.54
C ASP A 30 0.66 3.90 2.55
N CYS A 31 0.08 4.96 3.13
CA CYS A 31 0.69 6.29 3.23
C CYS A 31 1.25 6.57 4.64
N GLY A 32 1.44 5.53 5.46
CA GLY A 32 1.93 5.65 6.82
C GLY A 32 0.83 5.86 7.86
N LEU A 33 1.22 6.31 9.05
CA LEU A 33 0.29 6.48 10.17
C LEU A 33 -0.76 7.57 9.87
N LEU A 34 -1.89 7.50 10.58
CA LEU A 34 -3.01 8.43 10.38
C LEU A 34 -2.65 9.92 10.48
N GLN A 35 -1.65 10.25 11.30
CA GLN A 35 -1.20 11.62 11.54
C GLN A 35 -0.13 12.09 10.53
N GLU A 36 0.44 11.16 9.77
CA GLU A 36 1.55 11.37 8.85
C GLU A 36 1.10 11.26 7.38
N CYS A 37 -0.02 10.60 7.13
CA CYS A 37 -0.55 10.43 5.78
C CYS A 37 -1.07 11.75 5.22
N GLU A 38 -0.37 12.26 4.22
CA GLU A 38 -0.77 13.44 3.43
C GLU A 38 -1.38 13.05 2.06
N ASP A 39 -1.49 11.75 1.75
CA ASP A 39 -2.03 11.27 0.48
C ASP A 39 -3.57 11.38 0.45
N PRO A 40 -4.15 12.29 -0.37
CA PRO A 40 -5.61 12.42 -0.49
C PRO A 40 -6.28 11.21 -1.15
N CYS A 41 -5.51 10.34 -1.81
CA CYS A 41 -6.01 9.16 -2.51
C CYS A 41 -6.13 7.92 -1.60
N CYS A 42 -5.51 7.95 -0.42
CA CYS A 42 -5.43 6.81 0.48
C CYS A 42 -6.15 7.07 1.81
N ASN A 43 -6.96 6.12 2.26
CA ASN A 43 -7.55 6.13 3.59
C ASN A 43 -6.61 5.40 4.57
N ALA A 44 -5.79 6.19 5.28
CA ALA A 44 -4.80 5.69 6.25
C ALA A 44 -5.35 4.80 7.37
N SER A 45 -6.65 4.88 7.71
CA SER A 45 -7.24 4.00 8.74
C SER A 45 -7.45 2.57 8.23
N THR A 46 -7.53 2.40 6.91
CA THR A 46 -7.99 1.15 6.28
C THR A 46 -7.03 0.62 5.22
N CYS A 47 -6.03 1.41 4.83
CA CYS A 47 -5.11 1.12 3.73
C CYS A 47 -5.85 0.74 2.43
N ARG A 48 -6.93 1.47 2.17
CA ARG A 48 -7.77 1.38 0.99
C ARG A 48 -7.77 2.70 0.26
N LEU A 49 -7.92 2.63 -1.06
CA LEU A 49 -8.12 3.82 -1.85
C LEU A 49 -9.43 4.49 -1.46
N VAL A 50 -9.44 5.82 -1.44
CA VAL A 50 -10.68 6.57 -1.23
C VAL A 50 -11.65 6.30 -2.38
N PRO A 51 -12.98 6.42 -2.16
CA PRO A 51 -13.95 6.18 -3.22
C PRO A 51 -13.65 7.00 -4.49
N GLY A 52 -13.49 6.29 -5.61
CA GLY A 52 -13.20 6.88 -6.91
C GLY A 52 -11.72 7.05 -7.24
N ALA A 53 -10.79 6.86 -6.29
CA ALA A 53 -9.37 6.77 -6.60
C ALA A 53 -9.04 5.46 -7.31
N GLN A 54 -8.02 5.50 -8.17
CA GLN A 54 -7.52 4.36 -8.95
C GLN A 54 -6.07 4.03 -8.59
N CYS A 55 -5.38 4.96 -7.94
CA CYS A 55 -3.99 4.85 -7.53
C CYS A 55 -3.74 5.77 -6.32
N SER A 56 -2.69 5.44 -5.57
CA SER A 56 -2.07 6.25 -4.52
C SER A 56 -1.22 7.38 -5.13
N SER A 57 -1.08 8.50 -4.43
CA SER A 57 -0.39 9.69 -4.98
C SER A 57 1.10 9.48 -5.26
N ASP A 58 1.72 8.51 -4.59
CA ASP A 58 3.13 8.12 -4.79
C ASP A 58 3.37 7.25 -6.04
N GLY A 59 2.30 6.78 -6.69
CA GLY A 59 2.41 6.03 -7.92
C GLY A 59 2.99 6.88 -9.06
N ILE A 60 4.06 6.41 -9.71
CA ILE A 60 4.77 7.13 -10.79
C ILE A 60 3.85 7.54 -11.96
N CYS A 61 2.77 6.78 -12.18
CA CYS A 61 1.75 7.04 -13.21
C CYS A 61 0.44 7.59 -12.63
N CYS A 62 0.43 8.02 -11.37
CA CYS A 62 -0.75 8.58 -10.74
C CYS A 62 -0.77 10.11 -10.92
N GLN A 63 -1.95 10.65 -11.19
CA GLN A 63 -2.21 12.08 -11.16
C GLN A 63 -3.65 12.29 -10.68
N ASP A 64 -3.83 13.10 -9.65
CA ASP A 64 -5.15 13.40 -9.06
C ASP A 64 -5.95 12.13 -8.74
N CYS A 65 -5.29 11.14 -8.13
CA CYS A 65 -5.85 9.82 -7.81
C CYS A 65 -6.35 9.01 -9.02
N LYS A 66 -5.96 9.37 -10.23
CA LYS A 66 -6.27 8.67 -11.48
C LYS A 66 -5.01 8.17 -12.15
N VAL A 67 -5.10 7.00 -12.76
CA VAL A 67 -4.00 6.52 -13.60
C VAL A 67 -3.95 7.41 -14.84
N ARG A 68 -2.77 7.90 -15.18
CA ARG A 68 -2.55 8.68 -16.40
C ARG A 68 -3.00 7.90 -17.63
N LEU A 69 -3.48 8.61 -18.64
CA LEU A 69 -3.83 8.00 -19.93
C LEU A 69 -2.60 7.32 -20.53
N ALA A 70 -2.83 6.20 -21.23
CA ALA A 70 -1.80 5.56 -22.02
C ALA A 70 -1.08 6.57 -22.92
N GLN A 71 0.19 6.31 -23.23
CA GLN A 71 1.07 7.18 -24.02
C GLN A 71 1.58 8.44 -23.30
N HIS A 72 1.33 8.60 -22.00
CA HIS A 72 2.03 9.56 -21.14
C HIS A 72 3.23 8.89 -20.46
N THR A 73 4.38 9.59 -20.42
CA THR A 73 5.56 9.12 -19.71
C THR A 73 5.35 9.23 -18.19
N CYS A 74 5.67 8.13 -17.53
CA CYS A 74 6.00 8.02 -16.11
C CYS A 74 7.50 7.68 -16.06
#